data_AF-A0A0B1T657-F1
#
_entry.id   AF-A0A0B1T657-F1
#
_cell.length_a   1.000
_cell.length_b   1.000
_cell.length_c   1.000
_cell.angle_alpha   90.00
_cell.angle_beta   90.00
_cell.angle_gamma   90.00
#
_symmetry.space_group_name_H-M   'P 1'
#
loop_
_entity.id
_entity.type
_entity.pdbx_description
1 polymer ?
#
loop_
_entity_poly.entity_id
_entity_poly.type
_entity_poly.pdbx_seq_one_letter_code
_entity_poly.pdbx_strand_id
1 'polypeptide(L)'
;MQLKTCFNEQQCCAPWASRGECRNNPRYMNLWCRASCGICRPTTYDISVECSNRHVQCGMWANRGECTNNPNWMAENCRQACNRCGITRAQACNVQQ
;
A
#
# COMPACT_ATOMS: atom_id res chain seq x y z
N MET A 1 -12.71 -20.18 -1.79
CA MET A 1 -11.29 -20.14 -2.21
C MET A 1 -10.83 -18.68 -2.12
N GLN A 2 -9.99 -18.34 -1.13
CA GLN A 2 -9.31 -17.05 -1.15
C GLN A 2 -8.27 -17.11 -2.27
N LEU A 3 -8.47 -16.31 -3.32
CA LEU A 3 -7.42 -16.03 -4.28
C LEU A 3 -6.16 -15.62 -3.50
N LYS A 4 -5.02 -16.23 -3.83
CA LYS A 4 -3.71 -15.79 -3.32
C LYS A 4 -3.46 -14.38 -3.84
N THR A 5 -4.05 -13.39 -3.18
CA THR A 5 -3.73 -11.98 -3.37
C THR A 5 -2.65 -11.62 -2.36
N CYS A 6 -1.89 -10.56 -2.63
CA CYS A 6 -0.86 -10.08 -1.73
C CYS A 6 -0.94 -8.57 -1.64
N PHE A 7 -0.42 -8.03 -0.55
CA PHE A 7 -0.46 -6.62 -0.26
C PHE A 7 0.93 -6.11 0.08
N ASN A 8 1.08 -4.80 -0.07
CA ASN A 8 2.12 -4.05 0.61
C ASN A 8 1.62 -3.69 2.01
N GLU A 9 2.54 -3.50 2.93
CA GLU A 9 2.27 -3.21 4.32
C GLU A 9 2.56 -1.74 4.67
N GLN A 10 3.27 -1.04 3.79
CA GLN A 10 3.68 0.35 3.97
C GLN A 10 3.20 1.23 2.81
N GLN A 11 2.72 2.43 3.13
CA GLN A 11 2.24 3.43 2.17
C GLN A 11 3.30 3.80 1.12
N CYS A 12 4.57 3.73 1.50
CA CYS A 12 5.70 4.19 0.69
C CYS A 12 6.35 3.09 -0.16
N CYS A 13 5.76 1.89 -0.21
CA CYS A 13 6.33 0.79 -1.00
C CYS A 13 6.50 1.11 -2.49
N ALA A 14 5.52 1.77 -3.11
CA ALA A 14 5.63 2.18 -4.52
C ALA A 14 6.76 3.20 -4.77
N PRO A 15 6.84 4.35 -4.07
CA PRO A 15 7.93 5.30 -4.27
C PRO A 15 9.32 4.77 -3.84
N TRP A 16 9.39 3.87 -2.86
CA TRP A 16 10.65 3.20 -2.52
C TRP A 16 11.09 2.21 -3.61
N ALA A 17 10.15 1.43 -4.16
CA ALA A 17 10.45 0.51 -5.25
C ALA A 17 10.94 1.25 -6.50
N SER A 18 10.31 2.38 -6.86
CA SER A 18 10.75 3.19 -8.02
C SER A 18 12.15 3.79 -7.84
N ARG A 19 12.62 3.93 -6.60
CA ARG A 19 13.98 4.37 -6.25
C ARG A 19 15.00 3.24 -6.14
N GLY A 20 14.59 1.99 -6.41
CA GLY A 20 15.47 0.84 -6.40
C GLY A 20 15.65 0.18 -5.03
N GLU A 21 14.83 0.50 -4.03
CA GLU A 21 14.92 -0.12 -2.70
C GLU A 21 14.72 -1.64 -2.74
N CYS A 22 14.02 -2.17 -3.74
CA CYS A 22 13.91 -3.62 -3.93
C CYS A 22 15.28 -4.30 -4.11
N ARG A 23 16.29 -3.56 -4.60
CA ARG A 23 17.68 -4.02 -4.77
C ARG A 23 18.58 -3.54 -3.62
N ASN A 24 18.40 -2.30 -3.18
CA ASN A 24 19.27 -1.67 -2.17
C ASN A 24 18.93 -2.11 -0.73
N ASN A 25 17.66 -2.40 -0.47
CA ASN A 25 17.15 -2.86 0.83
C ASN A 25 16.20 -4.07 0.67
N PRO A 26 16.70 -5.17 0.08
CA PRO A 26 15.87 -6.29 -0.31
C PRO A 26 15.21 -6.97 0.90
N ARG A 27 15.88 -7.03 2.06
CA ARG A 27 15.32 -7.68 3.26
C ARG A 27 14.06 -6.97 3.73
N TYR A 28 14.07 -5.65 3.81
CA TYR A 28 12.91 -4.87 4.23
C TYR A 28 11.81 -4.91 3.17
N MET A 29 12.19 -4.66 1.92
CA MET A 29 11.24 -4.58 0.81
C MET A 29 10.57 -5.92 0.51
N ASN A 30 11.29 -7.04 0.65
CA ASN A 30 10.73 -8.37 0.47
C ASN A 30 9.76 -8.77 1.58
N LEU A 31 9.84 -8.14 2.75
CA LEU A 31 8.91 -8.40 3.85
C LEU A 31 7.66 -7.52 3.74
N TRP A 32 7.87 -6.21 3.52
CA TRP A 32 6.81 -5.21 3.64
C TRP A 32 6.27 -4.69 2.31
N CYS A 33 7.00 -4.84 1.20
CA CYS A 33 6.70 -4.23 -0.10
C CYS A 33 6.68 -5.24 -1.25
N ARG A 34 6.25 -6.47 -0.95
CA ARG A 34 6.29 -7.62 -1.87
C ARG A 34 5.62 -7.33 -3.21
N ALA A 35 4.46 -6.66 -3.20
CA ALA A 35 3.73 -6.37 -4.42
C ALA A 35 4.44 -5.30 -5.26
N SER A 36 4.94 -4.23 -4.62
CA SER A 36 5.72 -3.20 -5.31
C SER A 36 7.05 -3.70 -5.87
N CYS A 37 7.66 -4.70 -5.23
CA CYS A 37 8.88 -5.34 -5.74
C CYS A 37 8.64 -6.51 -6.69
N GLY A 38 7.38 -6.79 -7.06
CA GLY A 38 7.04 -7.85 -8.01
C GLY A 38 7.29 -9.28 -7.49
N ILE A 39 7.49 -9.45 -6.18
CA ILE A 39 7.67 -10.78 -5.54
C ILE A 39 6.36 -11.56 -5.57
N CYS A 40 5.25 -10.84 -5.54
CA CYS A 40 3.92 -11.38 -5.71
C CYS A 40 3.09 -10.42 -6.56
N ARG A 41 2.06 -10.95 -7.22
CA ARG A 41 1.16 -10.18 -8.07
C ARG A 41 -0.24 -10.12 -7.44
N PRO A 42 -0.77 -8.93 -7.12
CA PRO A 42 -2.16 -8.78 -6.73
C PRO A 42 -3.10 -9.33 -7.80
N THR A 43 -4.15 -10.02 -7.37
CA THR A 43 -5.16 -10.61 -8.28
C THR A 43 -6.55 -10.02 -8.07
N THR A 44 -6.74 -9.27 -6.99
CA THR A 44 -8.04 -8.73 -6.57
C THR A 44 -8.11 -7.21 -6.64
N TYR A 45 -7.01 -6.54 -6.99
CA TYR A 45 -6.93 -5.09 -7.11
C TYR A 45 -5.80 -4.71 -8.08
N ASP A 46 -5.87 -3.49 -8.62
CA ASP A 46 -4.80 -2.91 -9.43
C ASP A 46 -3.85 -2.07 -8.54
N ILE A 47 -2.57 -2.44 -8.54
CA ILE A 47 -1.54 -1.78 -7.73
C ILE A 47 -1.21 -0.36 -8.21
N SER A 48 -1.48 -0.05 -9.49
CA SER A 48 -1.25 1.27 -10.08
C SER A 48 -2.35 2.28 -9.74
N VAL A 49 -3.53 1.81 -9.32
CA VAL A 49 -4.62 2.69 -8.90
C VAL A 49 -4.27 3.34 -7.55
N GLU A 50 -4.13 4.66 -7.59
CA GLU A 50 -3.68 5.47 -6.46
C GLU A 50 -4.73 5.53 -5.33
N CYS A 51 -5.98 5.81 -5.66
CA CYS A 51 -7.09 5.94 -4.71
C CYS A 51 -8.06 4.77 -4.87
N SER A 52 -7.88 3.71 -4.08
CA SER A 52 -8.81 2.58 -4.05
C SER A 52 -8.82 1.91 -2.68
N ASN A 53 -9.88 1.13 -2.45
CA ASN A 53 -9.93 0.12 -1.39
C ASN A 53 -9.53 -1.22 -1.99
N ARG A 54 -8.38 -1.74 -1.57
CA ARG A 54 -7.77 -2.99 -2.03
C ARG A 54 -8.27 -4.20 -1.25
N HIS A 55 -8.89 -3.96 -0.09
CA HIS A 55 -9.49 -4.99 0.75
C HIS A 55 -10.99 -4.76 0.95
N VAL A 56 -11.77 -5.83 0.92
CA VAL A 56 -13.23 -5.79 1.06
C VAL A 56 -13.71 -5.23 2.41
N GLN A 57 -12.87 -5.34 3.45
CA GLN A 57 -13.17 -4.84 4.80
C GLN A 57 -12.73 -3.39 5.05
N CYS A 58 -12.19 -2.67 4.06
CA CYS A 58 -11.68 -1.31 4.27
C CYS A 58 -12.69 -0.36 4.92
N GLY A 59 -13.97 -0.42 4.51
CA GLY A 59 -15.03 0.39 5.14
C GLY A 59 -15.26 0.03 6.61
N MET A 60 -15.30 -1.26 6.94
CA MET A 60 -15.42 -1.72 8.32
C MET A 60 -14.24 -1.27 9.18
N TRP A 61 -13.02 -1.43 8.68
CA TRP A 61 -11.80 -1.03 9.39
C TRP A 61 -11.71 0.48 9.58
N ALA A 62 -12.05 1.26 8.56
CA ALA A 62 -12.12 2.72 8.69
C ALA A 62 -13.11 3.15 9.79
N ASN A 63 -14.31 2.55 9.82
CA ASN A 63 -15.31 2.81 10.87
C ASN A 63 -14.84 2.39 12.28
N ARG A 64 -13.89 1.45 12.38
CA ARG A 64 -13.26 1.04 13.66
C ARG A 64 -12.05 1.89 14.05
N GLY A 65 -11.71 2.92 13.28
CA GLY A 65 -10.60 3.82 13.59
C GLY A 65 -9.23 3.36 13.08
N GLU A 66 -9.18 2.34 12.22
CA GLU A 66 -7.90 1.81 11.72
C GLU A 66 -7.11 2.84 10.89
N CYS A 67 -7.78 3.85 10.32
CA CYS A 67 -7.09 4.95 9.62
C CYS A 67 -6.09 5.71 10.52
N THR A 68 -6.28 5.62 11.83
CA THR A 68 -5.41 6.19 12.88
C THR A 68 -4.61 5.11 13.60
N ASN A 69 -5.22 3.96 13.92
CA ASN A 69 -4.56 2.89 14.69
C ASN A 69 -3.56 2.08 13.84
N ASN A 70 -3.82 1.94 12.54
CA ASN A 70 -2.96 1.24 11.59
C ASN A 70 -2.77 2.09 10.31
N PRO A 71 -2.12 3.26 10.45
CA PRO A 71 -2.13 4.28 9.41
C PRO A 71 -1.38 3.85 8.15
N ASN A 72 -0.33 3.03 8.29
CA ASN A 72 0.49 2.57 7.17
C ASN A 72 -0.27 1.58 6.29
N TRP A 73 -0.85 0.54 6.90
CA TRP A 73 -1.67 -0.44 6.19
C TRP A 73 -2.87 0.22 5.53
N MET A 74 -3.57 1.08 6.28
CA MET A 74 -4.79 1.71 5.79
C MET A 74 -4.52 2.73 4.69
N ALA A 75 -3.42 3.49 4.76
CA ALA A 75 -3.04 4.40 3.68
C ALA A 75 -2.56 3.67 2.42
N GLU A 76 -2.02 2.47 2.57
CA GLU A 76 -1.61 1.63 1.44
C GLU A 76 -2.78 0.87 0.81
N ASN A 77 -3.68 0.31 1.62
CA ASN A 77 -4.68 -0.65 1.16
C ASN A 77 -6.12 -0.16 1.23
N CYS A 78 -6.40 0.91 1.96
CA CYS A 78 -7.75 1.41 2.23
C CYS A 78 -7.85 2.93 2.06
N ARG A 79 -7.14 3.45 1.06
CA ARG A 79 -6.90 4.88 0.89
C ARG A 79 -8.18 5.68 0.68
N GLN A 80 -9.13 5.10 -0.05
CA GLN A 80 -10.45 5.69 -0.27
C GLN A 80 -11.28 5.71 1.01
N ALA A 81 -11.35 4.60 1.75
CA ALA A 81 -12.08 4.53 3.03
C ALA A 81 -11.51 5.50 4.09
N CYS A 82 -10.21 5.79 4.04
CA CYS A 82 -9.57 6.75 4.94
C CYS A 82 -9.50 8.19 4.41
N ASN A 83 -10.19 8.51 3.30
CA ASN A 83 -10.19 9.84 2.69
C ASN A 83 -8.80 10.41 2.38
N ARG A 84 -7.82 9.54 2.05
CA ARG A 84 -6.42 9.93 1.77
C ARG A 84 -6.14 10.12 0.27
N CYS A 85 -7.17 10.39 -0.52
CA CYS A 85 -7.06 10.50 -1.97
C CYS A 85 -6.66 11.90 -2.46
N GLY A 86 -6.63 12.91 -1.58
CA GLY A 86 -6.19 14.26 -1.92
C GLY A 86 -4.69 14.41 -2.18
N ILE A 87 -3.88 13.43 -1.79
CA ILE A 87 -2.43 13.38 -2.06
C ILE A 87 -1.99 11.98 -2.49
N THR A 88 -1.06 11.93 -3.44
CA THR A 88 -0.42 10.71 -3.92
C THR A 88 0.52 10.11 -2.86
N ARG A 89 0.86 8.82 -3.00
CA ARG A 89 1.92 8.15 -2.22
C ARG A 89 3.26 8.86 -2.37
N ALA A 90 3.56 9.36 -3.57
CA ALA A 90 4.77 10.13 -3.79
C ALA A 90 4.80 11.42 -2.96
N GLN A 91 3.70 12.18 -2.92
CA GLN A 91 3.61 13.39 -2.09
C GLN A 91 3.71 13.06 -0.60
N ALA A 92 2.99 12.04 -0.13
CA ALA A 92 2.96 11.68 1.30
C ALA A 92 4.30 11.14 1.84
N CYS A 93 5.10 10.49 0.99
CA CYS A 93 6.35 9.86 1.39
C CYS A 93 7.58 10.75 1.20
N ASN A 94 7.38 12.08 1.12
CA ASN A 94 8.42 13.10 0.98
C ASN A 94 9.46 12.74 -0.09
N VAL A 95 9.00 12.18 -1.22
CA VAL A 95 9.89 11.87 -2.34
C VAL A 95 10.08 13.05 -3.31
N GLN A 96 9.62 14.24 -2.92
CA GLN A 96 10.01 15.52 -3.52
C GLN A 96 11.14 16.15 -2.71
N GLN A 97 12.38 15.81 -3.07
CA GLN A 97 13.51 16.74 -3.16
C GLN A 97 14.24 16.38 -4.45
#